data_AF-A0A2W7I3A3-F1
#
_entry.id   AF-A0A2W7I3A3-F1
#
_cell.length_a   1.000
_cell.length_b   1.000
_cell.length_c   1.000
_cell.angle_alpha   90.00
_cell.angle_beta   90.00
_cell.angle_gamma   90.00
#
_symmetry.space_group_name_H-M   'P 1'
#
loop_
_entity.id
_entity.type
_entity.pdbx_description
1 polymer ?
#
loop_
_entity_poly.entity_id
_entity_poly.type
_entity_poly.pdbx_seq_one_letter_code
_entity_poly.pdbx_strand_id
1 'polypeptide(L)'
;MDSFIGIRFKKKTAKRFRKFSQKHFKSHTEAMGAMLDFFFYNEISPREKLGPTGRTLEDKILKRINAVIAIIRDVEKTQTKPTAAMIELLFQEEPPTKKPLILEKRLMEKMKDTQLNEEEKEMQKQNPNQNPPT
;
A
#
# COMPACT_ATOMS: atom_id res chain seq x y z
N MET A 1 -0.63 -38.06 47.43
CA MET A 1 0.58 -38.58 46.76
C MET A 1 0.15 -39.02 45.37
N ASP A 2 0.83 -38.55 44.33
CA ASP A 2 0.54 -39.01 42.98
C ASP A 2 0.89 -40.50 42.86
N SER A 3 0.00 -41.26 42.23
CA SER A 3 0.24 -42.67 41.93
C SER A 3 1.25 -42.79 40.80
N PHE A 4 2.41 -43.40 41.06
CA PHE A 4 3.41 -43.62 40.04
C PHE A 4 3.05 -44.83 39.15
N ILE A 5 3.27 -44.67 37.85
CA ILE A 5 3.14 -45.75 36.87
C ILE A 5 4.52 -46.19 36.36
N GLY A 6 4.68 -47.48 36.12
CA GLY A 6 5.92 -48.07 35.59
C GLY A 6 5.91 -48.12 34.07
N ILE A 7 6.86 -47.42 33.42
CA ILE A 7 7.08 -47.50 31.96
C ILE A 7 8.41 -48.21 31.69
N ARG A 8 8.39 -49.21 30.79
CA ARG A 8 9.59 -49.97 30.42
C ARG A 8 10.32 -49.31 29.27
N PHE A 9 11.61 -49.02 29.46
CA PHE A 9 12.50 -48.48 28.43
C PHE A 9 13.63 -49.46 28.12
N LYS A 10 14.11 -49.43 26.87
CA LYS A 10 15.39 -50.08 26.53
C LYS A 10 16.50 -49.47 27.38
N LYS A 11 17.40 -50.31 27.91
CA LYS A 11 18.49 -49.91 28.82
C LYS A 11 19.32 -48.73 28.29
N LYS A 12 19.64 -48.71 27.00
CA LYS A 12 20.39 -47.60 26.36
C LYS A 12 19.63 -46.27 26.43
N THR A 13 18.33 -46.28 26.10
CA THR A 13 17.46 -45.11 26.15
C THR A 13 17.27 -44.61 27.58
N ALA A 14 17.01 -45.52 28.52
CA ALA A 14 16.86 -45.18 29.94
C ALA A 14 18.10 -44.48 30.50
N LYS A 15 19.31 -44.98 30.17
CA LYS A 15 20.57 -44.34 30.58
C LYS A 15 20.72 -42.93 30.01
N ARG A 16 20.37 -42.70 28.74
CA ARG A 16 20.42 -41.36 28.12
C ARG A 16 19.45 -40.40 28.82
N PHE A 17 18.22 -40.83 29.03
CA PHE A 17 17.20 -40.02 29.71
C PHE A 17 17.57 -39.69 31.15
N ARG A 18 18.10 -40.67 31.91
CA ARG A 18 18.59 -40.43 33.29
C ARG A 18 19.70 -39.38 33.33
N LYS A 19 20.70 -39.47 32.44
CA LYS A 19 21.77 -38.48 32.35
C LYS A 19 21.25 -37.08 32.00
N PHE A 20 20.31 -37.00 31.05
CA PHE A 20 19.71 -35.73 30.65
C PHE A 20 18.89 -35.10 31.79
N SER A 21 17.96 -35.87 32.36
CA SER A 21 17.08 -35.39 33.42
C SER A 21 17.85 -34.95 34.66
N GLN A 22 18.87 -35.70 35.08
CA GLN A 22 19.74 -35.31 36.21
C GLN A 22 20.54 -34.03 35.95
N LYS A 23 20.85 -33.72 34.69
CA LYS A 23 21.63 -32.53 34.33
C LYS A 23 20.78 -31.26 34.28
N HIS A 24 19.51 -31.38 33.86
CA HIS A 24 18.67 -30.22 33.52
C HIS A 24 17.48 -30.02 34.46
N PHE A 25 17.08 -31.03 35.23
CA PHE A 25 15.85 -31.04 36.03
C PHE A 25 16.07 -31.65 37.41
N LYS A 26 15.13 -31.38 38.33
CA LYS A 26 15.20 -31.93 39.70
C LYS A 26 14.63 -33.33 39.79
N SER A 27 13.65 -33.67 38.93
CA SER A 27 13.05 -35.01 38.89
C SER A 27 12.88 -35.56 37.47
N HIS A 28 12.78 -36.88 37.36
CA HIS A 28 12.50 -37.56 36.09
C HIS A 28 11.10 -37.26 35.55
N THR A 29 10.11 -37.10 36.43
CA THR A 29 8.74 -36.74 36.06
C THR A 29 8.69 -35.34 35.46
N GLU A 30 9.34 -34.37 36.10
CA GLU A 30 9.44 -32.99 35.62
C GLU A 30 10.14 -32.92 34.25
N ALA A 31 11.25 -33.64 34.09
CA ALA A 31 11.97 -33.69 32.81
C ALA A 31 11.10 -34.26 31.68
N MET A 32 10.29 -35.29 31.97
CA MET A 32 9.39 -35.87 30.98
C MET A 32 8.23 -34.92 30.65
N GLY A 33 7.62 -34.32 31.67
CA GLY A 33 6.55 -33.33 31.48
C GLY A 33 7.01 -32.15 30.63
N ALA A 34 8.14 -31.54 30.98
CA ALA A 34 8.71 -30.43 30.23
C ALA A 34 9.04 -30.80 28.77
N MET A 35 9.51 -32.03 28.50
CA MET A 35 9.71 -32.50 27.12
C MET A 35 8.38 -32.60 26.36
N LEU A 36 7.35 -33.17 26.97
CA LEU A 36 6.04 -33.32 26.33
C LEU A 36 5.41 -31.95 26.05
N ASP A 37 5.44 -31.07 27.03
CA ASP A 37 4.95 -29.69 26.90
C ASP A 37 5.72 -28.93 25.82
N PHE A 38 7.05 -29.08 25.76
CA PHE A 38 7.86 -28.45 24.72
C PHE A 38 7.40 -28.85 23.32
N PHE A 39 7.19 -30.14 23.05
CA PHE A 39 6.73 -30.56 21.72
C PHE A 39 5.28 -30.18 21.45
N PHE A 40 4.43 -30.24 22.47
CA PHE A 40 3.02 -29.90 22.35
C PHE A 40 2.81 -28.41 22.06
N TYR A 41 3.34 -27.52 22.90
CA TYR A 41 3.11 -26.08 22.77
C TYR A 41 3.86 -25.45 21.60
N ASN A 42 5.01 -26.00 21.21
CA ASN A 42 5.75 -25.48 20.06
C ASN A 42 5.32 -26.13 18.74
N GLU A 43 4.40 -27.10 18.77
CA GLU A 43 3.95 -27.87 17.58
C GLU A 43 5.11 -28.47 16.75
N ILE A 44 6.23 -28.78 17.42
CA ILE A 44 7.42 -29.33 16.80
C ILE A 44 7.39 -30.85 16.89
N SER A 45 7.61 -31.53 15.77
CA SER A 45 7.77 -32.98 15.77
C SER A 45 9.13 -33.38 16.38
N PRO A 46 9.18 -34.33 17.34
CA PRO A 46 10.44 -34.89 17.85
C PRO A 46 11.31 -35.58 16.80
N ARG A 47 10.76 -35.81 15.60
CA ARG A 47 11.46 -36.41 14.44
C ARG A 47 12.06 -35.36 13.52
N GLU A 48 11.63 -34.11 13.64
CA GLU A 48 12.11 -33.03 12.79
C GLU A 48 13.48 -32.56 13.27
N LYS A 49 14.42 -32.41 12.31
CA LYS A 49 15.77 -31.91 12.60
C LYS A 49 15.77 -30.40 12.39
N LEU A 50 15.60 -29.64 13.47
CA LEU A 50 15.60 -28.17 13.45
C LEU A 50 17.01 -27.54 13.28
N GLY A 51 17.93 -28.25 12.63
CA GLY A 51 19.31 -27.82 12.47
C GLY A 51 20.11 -27.82 13.80
N PRO A 52 21.37 -27.38 13.77
CA PRO A 52 22.27 -27.40 14.93
C PRO A 52 21.84 -26.45 16.07
N THR A 53 21.05 -25.41 15.75
CA THR A 53 20.51 -24.45 16.72
C THR A 53 19.21 -23.88 16.13
N GLY A 54 18.16 -23.71 16.94
CA GLY A 54 16.91 -23.05 16.51
C GLY A 54 17.12 -21.67 15.84
N ARG A 55 18.27 -21.03 16.12
CA ARG A 55 18.77 -19.83 15.41
C ARG A 55 18.83 -19.98 13.88
N THR A 56 19.15 -21.17 13.37
CA THR A 56 19.15 -21.41 11.91
C THR A 56 17.75 -21.37 11.29
N LEU A 57 16.72 -21.67 12.09
CA LEU A 57 15.32 -21.49 11.69
C LEU A 57 14.93 -20.02 11.76
N GLU A 58 15.31 -19.32 12.83
CA GLU A 58 15.11 -17.86 12.97
C GLU A 58 15.73 -17.10 11.78
N ASP A 59 16.97 -17.39 11.41
CA ASP A 59 17.65 -16.76 10.27
C ASP A 59 16.92 -17.02 8.94
N LYS A 60 16.39 -18.24 8.75
CA LYS A 60 15.60 -18.59 7.56
C LYS A 60 14.27 -17.84 7.53
N ILE A 61 13.59 -17.73 8.67
CA ILE A 61 12.33 -16.97 8.79
C ILE A 61 12.59 -15.49 8.53
N LEU A 62 13.63 -14.90 9.13
CA LEU A 62 14.00 -13.51 8.94
C LEU A 62 14.29 -13.18 7.46
N LYS A 63 15.03 -14.07 6.77
CA LYS A 63 15.26 -13.95 5.32
C LYS A 63 13.97 -13.98 4.51
N ARG A 64 13.02 -14.87 4.85
CA ARG A 64 11.72 -14.94 4.19
C ARG A 64 10.88 -13.68 4.41
N ILE A 65 10.86 -13.15 5.64
CA ILE A 65 10.15 -11.91 5.97
C ILE A 65 10.73 -10.73 5.18
N ASN A 66 12.06 -10.61 5.13
CA ASN A 66 12.73 -9.55 4.35
C ASN A 66 12.41 -9.63 2.86
N ALA A 67 12.30 -10.84 2.30
CA ALA A 67 11.89 -11.04 0.91
C ALA A 67 10.43 -10.60 0.68
N VAL A 68 9.51 -10.96 1.59
CA VAL A 68 8.10 -10.51 1.51
C VAL A 68 8.00 -8.99 1.60
N ILE A 69 8.72 -8.36 2.53
CA ILE A 69 8.78 -6.89 2.63
C ILE A 69 9.29 -6.27 1.33
N ALA A 70 10.31 -6.86 0.70
CA ALA A 70 10.83 -6.37 -0.57
C ALA A 70 9.78 -6.47 -1.69
N ILE A 71 9.04 -7.57 -1.78
CA ILE A 71 7.96 -7.76 -2.75
C ILE A 71 6.85 -6.74 -2.53
N ILE A 72 6.40 -6.55 -1.29
CA ILE A 72 5.34 -5.57 -0.96
C ILE A 72 5.78 -4.16 -1.35
N ARG A 73 7.02 -3.77 -1.02
CA ARG A 73 7.57 -2.46 -1.42
C ARG A 73 7.67 -2.29 -2.94
N ASP A 74 7.99 -3.36 -3.66
CA ASP A 74 8.05 -3.34 -5.12
C ASP A 74 6.67 -3.14 -5.75
N VAL A 75 5.66 -3.86 -5.27
CA VAL A 75 4.25 -3.68 -5.66
C VAL A 75 3.75 -2.27 -5.33
N GLU A 76 4.13 -1.75 -4.17
CA GLU A 76 3.80 -0.37 -3.77
C GLU A 76 4.39 0.66 -4.74
N LYS A 77 5.66 0.50 -5.14
CA LYS A 77 6.35 1.42 -6.03
C LYS A 77 5.91 1.32 -7.50
N THR A 78 5.66 0.11 -7.99
CA THR A 78 5.43 -0.15 -9.43
C THR A 78 3.97 -0.03 -9.84
N GLN A 79 3.04 -0.41 -8.96
CA GLN A 79 1.60 -0.44 -9.28
C GLN A 79 0.86 0.59 -8.43
N THR A 80 0.92 0.44 -7.12
CA THR A 80 -0.03 1.10 -6.20
C THR A 80 0.16 2.62 -6.15
N LYS A 81 1.41 3.11 -6.02
CA LYS A 81 1.73 4.55 -5.99
C LYS A 81 1.44 5.26 -7.32
N PRO A 82 1.88 4.76 -8.49
CA PRO A 82 1.52 5.36 -9.75
C PRO A 82 0.01 5.38 -10.00
N THR A 83 -0.72 4.31 -9.66
CA THR A 83 -2.18 4.29 -9.80
C THR A 83 -2.85 5.31 -8.88
N ALA A 84 -2.40 5.45 -7.64
CA ALA A 84 -2.90 6.48 -6.72
C ALA A 84 -2.64 7.89 -7.26
N ALA A 85 -1.43 8.17 -7.74
CA ALA A 85 -1.09 9.45 -8.35
C ALA A 85 -1.89 9.73 -9.63
N MET A 86 -2.11 8.72 -10.47
CA MET A 86 -2.92 8.85 -11.68
C MET A 86 -4.38 9.15 -11.36
N ILE A 87 -4.96 8.47 -10.35
CA ILE A 87 -6.30 8.75 -9.84
C ILE A 87 -6.37 10.18 -9.29
N GLU A 88 -5.38 10.59 -8.50
CA GLU A 88 -5.30 11.95 -7.96
C GLU A 88 -5.26 12.99 -9.08
N LEU A 89 -4.48 12.76 -10.16
CA LEU A 89 -4.44 13.63 -11.33
C LEU A 89 -5.79 13.70 -12.08
N LEU A 90 -6.58 12.63 -12.11
CA LEU A 90 -7.91 12.61 -12.74
C LEU A 90 -8.95 13.39 -11.94
N PHE A 91 -8.81 13.42 -10.62
CA PHE A 91 -9.74 14.09 -9.70
C PHE A 91 -9.25 15.47 -9.22
N GLN A 92 -8.01 15.85 -9.54
CA GLN A 92 -7.56 17.22 -9.43
C GLN A 92 -8.37 18.05 -10.43
N GLU A 93 -9.33 18.82 -9.92
CA GLU A 93 -9.97 19.89 -10.69
C GLU A 93 -8.85 20.77 -11.23
N GLU A 94 -8.70 20.84 -12.57
CA GLU A 94 -7.93 21.92 -13.17
C GLU A 94 -8.50 23.22 -12.58
N PRO A 95 -7.70 24.06 -11.87
CA PRO A 95 -8.18 25.38 -11.51
C PRO A 95 -8.65 26.00 -12.82
N PRO A 96 -9.86 26.59 -12.89
CA PRO A 96 -10.47 26.99 -14.15
C PRO A 96 -9.44 27.80 -14.92
N THR A 97 -8.84 27.17 -15.92
CA THR A 97 -7.98 27.87 -16.85
C THR A 97 -8.95 28.88 -17.44
N LYS A 98 -8.71 30.16 -17.19
CA LYS A 98 -9.41 31.25 -17.86
C LYS A 98 -9.06 31.10 -19.34
N LYS A 99 -9.69 30.15 -20.03
CA LYS A 99 -9.73 30.09 -21.49
C LYS A 99 -10.22 31.50 -21.87
N PRO A 100 -9.40 32.32 -22.56
CA PRO A 100 -9.87 33.64 -22.93
C PRO A 100 -11.14 33.45 -23.75
N LEU A 101 -12.27 33.88 -23.17
CA LEU A 101 -13.59 33.76 -23.78
C LEU A 101 -13.58 34.54 -25.09
N ILE A 102 -13.36 33.79 -26.17
CA ILE A 102 -13.97 33.85 -27.50
C ILE A 102 -14.08 35.26 -28.11
N LEU A 103 -13.22 35.48 -29.10
CA LEU A 103 -13.12 36.62 -30.03
C LEU A 103 -14.44 37.07 -30.69
N GLU A 104 -15.51 36.27 -30.63
CA GLU A 104 -16.80 36.52 -31.27
C GLU A 104 -17.53 37.76 -30.73
N LYS A 105 -17.43 38.07 -29.43
CA LYS A 105 -18.03 39.31 -28.90
C LYS A 105 -17.42 40.56 -29.54
N ARG A 106 -16.10 40.59 -29.72
CA ARG A 106 -15.42 41.72 -30.37
C ARG A 106 -15.74 41.83 -31.86
N LEU A 107 -15.99 40.71 -32.55
CA LEU A 107 -16.39 40.72 -33.96
C LEU A 107 -17.83 41.21 -34.12
N MET A 108 -18.75 40.80 -33.25
CA MET A 108 -20.12 41.31 -33.26
C MET A 108 -20.21 42.80 -32.91
N GLU A 109 -19.40 43.29 -31.96
CA GLU A 109 -19.32 44.72 -31.64
C GLU A 109 -18.81 45.53 -32.85
N LYS A 110 -17.72 45.08 -33.49
CA LYS A 110 -17.21 45.74 -34.71
C LYS A 110 -18.23 45.75 -35.84
N MET A 111 -18.98 44.65 -36.04
CA MET A 111 -20.01 44.58 -37.07
C MET A 111 -21.18 45.54 -36.78
N LYS A 112 -21.61 45.68 -35.51
CA LYS A 112 -22.63 46.65 -35.10
C LYS A 112 -22.16 48.09 -35.29
N ASP A 113 -20.92 48.40 -34.90
CA ASP A 113 -20.36 49.74 -35.08
C ASP A 113 -20.24 50.11 -36.57
N THR A 114 -19.93 49.14 -37.43
CA THR A 114 -19.85 49.37 -38.88
C THR A 114 -21.24 49.63 -39.48
N GLN A 115 -22.25 48.87 -39.06
CA GLN A 115 -23.64 49.04 -39.51
C GLN A 115 -24.24 50.40 -39.08
N LEU A 116 -24.02 50.81 -37.83
CA LEU A 116 -24.49 52.12 -37.33
C LEU A 116 -23.85 53.29 -38.09
N ASN A 117 -22.55 53.19 -38.39
CA ASN A 117 -21.85 54.22 -39.16
C ASN A 117 -22.27 54.28 -40.64
N GLU A 118 -22.75 53.17 -41.21
CA GLU A 118 -23.28 53.13 -42.58
C GLU A 118 -24.71 53.69 -42.64
N GLU A 119 -25.57 53.34 -41.69
CA GLU A 119 -26.92 53.90 -41.55
C GLU A 119 -26.89 55.41 -41.29
N GLU A 120 -25.98 55.91 -40.45
CA GLU A 120 -25.80 57.36 -40.22
C GLU A 120 -25.34 58.11 -41.49
N LYS A 121 -24.48 57.48 -42.31
CA LYS A 121 -24.03 58.05 -43.59
C LYS A 121 -25.14 58.01 -44.65
N GLU A 122 -26.03 57.02 -44.63
CA GLU A 122 -27.19 56.97 -45.53
C GLU A 122 -28.27 57.96 -45.13
N MET A 123 -28.52 58.15 -43.83
CA MET A 123 -29.44 59.19 -43.32
C MET A 123 -28.94 60.61 -43.64
N GLN A 124 -27.63 60.85 -43.63
CA GLN A 124 -27.05 62.14 -44.05
C GLN A 124 -27.09 62.37 -45.57
N LYS A 125 -27.18 61.31 -46.38
CA LYS A 125 -27.34 61.41 -47.84
C LYS A 125 -28.79 61.64 -48.28
N GLN A 126 -29.77 61.23 -47.49
CA GLN A 126 -31.20 61.39 -47.81
C GLN A 126 -31.79 62.76 -47.42
N ASN A 127 -31.02 63.67 -46.82
CA ASN A 127 -31.47 65.02 -46.54
C ASN A 127 -30.66 66.07 -47.35
N PRO A 128 -30.99 66.29 -48.64
CA PRO A 128 -30.35 67.33 -49.41
C PRO A 128 -30.91 68.70 -49.00
N ASN A 129 -30.06 69.49 -48.36
CA ASN A 129 -30.02 70.95 -48.47
C ASN A 129 -31.18 71.74 -47.84
N GLN A 130 -30.90 72.39 -46.70
CA GLN A 130 -31.37 73.75 -46.45
C GLN A 130 -30.21 74.60 -45.91
N ASN A 131 -29.55 75.32 -46.81
CA ASN A 131 -28.79 76.55 -46.54
C ASN A 131 -29.55 77.72 -47.20
N PRO A 132 -29.24 79.00 -46.89
CA PRO A 132 -29.17 79.73 -45.61
C PRO A 132 -30.14 80.97 -45.71
N PRO A 133 -30.08 82.07 -44.91
CA PRO A 133 -29.07 83.10 -45.21
C PRO A 133 -28.59 84.00 -44.04
N THR A 134 -27.43 84.62 -44.32
CA THR A 134 -26.83 85.85 -43.76
C THR A 134 -26.22 85.83 -42.36
#